data_AF-F4L7R0-F1
#
_entry.id   AF-F4L7R0-F1
#
_cell.length_a   1.000
_cell.length_b   1.000
_cell.length_c   1.000
_cell.angle_alpha   90.00
_cell.angle_beta   90.00
_cell.angle_gamma   90.00
#
_symmetry.space_group_name_H-M   'P 1'
#
loop_
_entity.id
_entity.type
_entity.pdbx_description
1 polymer ?
#
loop_
_entity_poly.entity_id
_entity_poly.type
_entity_poly.pdbx_seq_one_letter_code
_entity_poly.pdbx_strand_id
1 'polypeptide(L)'
;MSTKPTLLPPQAGFLLVQIVYGLVSRDCRGMGICKLRPVSPTLAHGSTSPCGSSIAWAGMGEQGSFELLVLRNTVSEEQWERRFAGARFVMEESFGVPEELFGESREIKAGSYPVEAMGNYLRISF
;
A
#
# COMPACT_ATOMS: atom_id res chain seq x y z
N MET A 1 -0.20 -18.44 22.73
CA MET A 1 1.18 -18.39 22.20
C MET A 1 1.15 -17.46 21.01
N SER A 2 1.71 -16.25 21.15
CA SER A 2 1.67 -15.21 20.11
C SER A 2 2.85 -15.44 19.17
N THR A 3 2.63 -16.14 18.07
CA THR A 3 3.60 -16.22 16.99
C THR A 3 3.65 -14.85 16.33
N LYS A 4 4.71 -14.09 16.61
CA LYS A 4 5.05 -12.88 15.85
C LYS A 4 4.97 -13.23 14.36
N PRO A 5 4.08 -12.61 13.56
CA PRO A 5 4.03 -12.88 12.14
C PRO A 5 5.41 -12.62 11.58
N THR A 6 6.03 -13.65 11.01
CA THR A 6 7.33 -13.48 10.35
C THR A 6 7.05 -12.68 9.09
N LEU A 7 7.25 -11.36 9.18
CA LEU A 7 7.18 -10.42 8.07
C LEU A 7 8.42 -10.63 7.19
N LEU A 8 8.57 -11.82 6.61
CA LEU A 8 9.53 -12.02 5.53
C LEU A 8 8.95 -11.38 4.27
N PRO A 9 9.80 -10.73 3.45
CA PRO A 9 9.36 -10.20 2.19
C PRO A 9 8.87 -11.36 1.31
N PRO A 10 7.74 -11.20 0.61
CA PRO A 10 7.21 -12.24 -0.26
C PRO A 10 8.13 -12.51 -1.46
N GLN A 11 8.90 -11.50 -1.88
CA GLN A 11 9.86 -11.55 -2.99
C GLN A 11 11.07 -10.66 -2.68
N ALA A 12 12.24 -10.95 -3.26
CA ALA A 12 13.42 -10.11 -3.13
C ALA A 12 13.17 -8.70 -3.70
N GLY A 13 13.69 -7.66 -3.04
CA GLY A 13 13.50 -6.27 -3.47
C GLY A 13 12.20 -5.61 -2.99
N PHE A 14 11.30 -6.36 -2.33
CA PHE A 14 10.13 -5.76 -1.69
C PHE A 14 10.49 -5.17 -0.32
N LEU A 15 9.96 -3.99 -0.06
CA LEU A 15 10.13 -3.25 1.19
C LEU A 15 8.80 -3.16 1.94
N LEU A 16 8.86 -3.30 3.26
CA LEU A 16 7.69 -3.14 4.11
C LEU A 16 7.39 -1.66 4.28
N VAL A 17 6.22 -1.24 3.83
CA VAL A 17 5.79 0.16 3.85
C VAL A 17 4.41 0.31 4.49
N GLN A 18 4.16 1.51 4.99
CA GLN A 18 2.85 1.98 5.38
C GLN A 18 2.30 2.78 4.20
N ILE A 19 1.11 2.41 3.75
CA ILE A 19 0.32 3.17 2.79
C ILE A 19 -0.60 4.08 3.59
N VAL A 20 -0.38 5.39 3.51
CA VAL A 20 -1.38 6.37 3.97
C VAL A 20 -2.25 6.70 2.78
N TYR A 21 -3.55 6.49 2.92
CA TYR A 21 -4.46 6.68 1.82
C TYR A 21 -4.88 8.14 1.62
N GLY A 22 -5.39 8.43 0.43
CA GLY A 22 -5.91 9.75 0.05
C GLY A 22 -5.09 10.39 -1.05
N LEU A 23 -5.19 11.72 -1.17
CA LEU A 23 -4.49 12.51 -2.17
C LEU A 23 -3.50 13.48 -1.53
N VAL A 24 -2.34 13.65 -2.12
CA VAL A 24 -1.33 14.62 -1.66
C VAL A 24 -1.91 16.03 -1.77
N SER A 25 -2.59 16.33 -2.88
CA SER A 25 -3.16 17.65 -3.17
C SER A 25 -4.30 18.07 -2.23
N ARG A 26 -4.89 17.12 -1.47
CA ARG A 26 -6.09 17.37 -0.65
C ARG A 26 -5.90 17.02 0.83
N ASP A 27 -4.66 17.05 1.30
CA ASP A 27 -4.29 16.71 2.69
C ASP A 27 -4.79 15.30 3.06
N CYS A 28 -4.44 14.33 2.22
CA CYS A 28 -4.80 12.92 2.35
C CYS A 28 -6.32 12.64 2.39
N ARG A 29 -7.15 13.52 1.81
CA ARG A 29 -8.57 13.25 1.53
C ARG A 29 -8.75 12.76 0.09
N GLY A 30 -9.72 11.88 -0.16
CA GLY A 30 -10.01 11.32 -1.48
C GLY A 30 -9.55 9.86 -1.65
N MET A 31 -9.45 9.42 -2.90
CA MET A 31 -9.15 8.03 -3.28
C MET A 31 -7.79 7.92 -3.97
N GLY A 32 -6.88 7.17 -3.34
CA GLY A 32 -5.52 6.96 -3.86
C GLY A 32 -4.51 6.75 -2.74
N ILE A 33 -3.25 7.07 -3.05
CA ILE A 33 -2.12 7.02 -2.13
C ILE A 33 -1.69 8.46 -1.81
N CYS A 34 -1.70 8.80 -0.53
CA CYS A 34 -1.20 10.08 -0.07
C CYS A 34 0.29 10.00 0.29
N LYS A 35 0.72 8.92 0.96
CA LYS A 35 2.11 8.73 1.40
C LYS A 35 2.47 7.26 1.41
N LEU A 36 3.72 6.97 1.05
CA LEU A 36 4.38 5.71 1.37
C LEU A 36 5.49 6.00 2.38
N ARG A 37 5.54 5.22 3.45
CA ARG A 37 6.55 5.37 4.51
C ARG A 37 7.17 4.03 4.83
N PRO A 38 8.49 3.96 5.10
CA PRO A 38 9.09 2.71 5.55
C PRO A 38 8.51 2.33 6.91
N VAL A 39 8.21 1.05 7.11
CA VAL A 39 7.74 0.54 8.40
C VAL A 39 8.92 -0.08 9.13
N SER A 40 9.28 0.51 10.27
CA SER A 40 10.16 -0.19 11.21
C SER A 40 9.44 -1.43 11.72
N PRO A 41 10.07 -2.63 11.72
CA PRO A 41 9.46 -3.88 12.18
C PRO A 41 8.91 -3.83 13.62
N THR A 42 9.34 -2.84 14.41
CA THR A 42 8.94 -2.60 15.80
C THR A 42 7.70 -1.71 15.97
N LEU A 43 7.22 -1.05 14.92
CA LEU A 43 6.21 0.02 15.00
C LEU A 43 4.91 -0.27 14.22
N ALA A 44 4.60 -1.53 13.92
CA ALA A 44 3.38 -1.93 13.21
C ALA A 44 2.07 -1.78 14.04
N HIS A 45 1.95 -0.73 14.86
CA HIS A 45 0.78 -0.46 15.68
C HIS A 45 0.16 0.89 15.31
N GLY A 46 -1.11 0.83 14.90
CA GLY A 46 -2.11 1.90 15.03
C GLY A 46 -1.68 3.29 14.57
N SER A 47 -1.82 3.55 13.27
CA SER A 47 -1.86 4.92 12.77
C SER A 47 -3.17 5.57 13.20
N THR A 48 -3.08 6.62 14.02
CA THR A 48 -4.18 7.52 14.37
C THR A 48 -4.48 8.54 13.27
N SER A 49 -3.97 8.32 12.05
CA SER A 49 -4.26 9.18 10.90
C SER A 49 -5.75 9.15 10.56
N PRO A 50 -6.43 10.30 10.47
CA PRO A 50 -7.85 10.36 10.08
C PRO A 50 -8.09 9.85 8.65
N CYS A 51 -7.03 9.70 7.85
CA CYS A 51 -7.09 9.32 6.44
C CYS A 51 -7.09 7.78 6.24
N GLY A 52 -6.84 7.03 7.32
CA GLY A 52 -6.64 5.59 7.29
C GLY A 52 -5.30 5.18 6.68
N SER A 53 -4.80 4.02 7.08
CA SER A 53 -3.57 3.45 6.52
C SER A 53 -3.55 1.94 6.66
N SER A 54 -2.76 1.28 5.84
CA SER A 54 -2.45 -0.15 5.97
C SER A 54 -0.96 -0.39 5.81
N ILE A 55 -0.53 -1.60 6.10
CA ILE A 55 0.83 -2.07 5.85
C ILE A 55 0.82 -2.87 4.56
N ALA A 56 1.84 -2.70 3.73
CA ALA A 56 2.02 -3.46 2.50
C ALA A 56 3.49 -3.79 2.29
N TRP A 57 3.74 -4.84 1.51
CA TRP A 57 5.01 -4.96 0.82
C TRP A 57 4.92 -4.21 -0.50
N ALA A 58 5.91 -3.39 -0.79
CA ALA A 58 6.00 -2.60 -2.01
C ALA A 58 7.28 -2.96 -2.77
N GLY A 59 7.19 -3.15 -4.08
CA GLY A 59 8.34 -3.55 -4.88
C GLY A 59 8.00 -3.74 -6.35
N MET A 60 8.99 -4.15 -7.13
CA MET A 60 8.80 -4.49 -8.54
C MET A 60 8.35 -5.94 -8.66
N GLY A 61 7.18 -6.17 -9.26
CA GLY A 61 6.72 -7.52 -9.60
C GLY A 61 7.51 -8.13 -10.74
N GLU A 62 7.30 -9.43 -10.97
CA GLU A 62 8.04 -10.22 -11.99
C GLU A 62 7.90 -9.68 -13.42
N GLN A 63 6.82 -8.95 -13.71
CA GLN A 63 6.54 -8.37 -15.03
C GLN A 63 7.00 -6.91 -15.17
N GLY A 64 7.73 -6.38 -14.19
CA GLY A 64 8.21 -4.99 -14.21
C GLY A 64 7.16 -3.95 -13.85
N SER A 65 5.98 -4.35 -13.39
CA SER A 65 4.99 -3.47 -12.76
C SER A 65 5.40 -3.14 -11.32
N PHE A 66 5.08 -1.94 -10.85
CA PHE A 66 5.19 -1.63 -9.43
C PHE A 66 4.00 -2.26 -8.70
N GLU A 67 4.25 -2.95 -7.59
CA GLU A 67 3.22 -3.71 -6.88
C GLU A 67 3.14 -3.33 -5.41
N LEU A 68 1.89 -3.29 -4.93
CA LEU A 68 1.59 -3.23 -3.50
C LEU A 68 0.88 -4.52 -3.09
N LEU A 69 1.47 -5.24 -2.15
CA LEU A 69 0.91 -6.42 -1.51
C LEU A 69 0.41 -6.01 -0.12
N VAL A 70 -0.80 -5.48 -0.07
CA VAL A 70 -1.42 -4.93 1.15
C VAL A 70 -1.80 -6.04 2.10
N LEU A 71 -1.32 -6.00 3.33
CA LEU A 71 -1.66 -6.97 4.38
C LEU A 71 -3.13 -6.81 4.78
N ARG A 72 -3.95 -7.81 4.45
CA ARG A 72 -5.41 -7.79 4.65
C ARG A 72 -5.80 -7.51 6.09
N ASN A 73 -5.08 -8.07 7.05
CA ASN A 73 -5.32 -7.89 8.49
C ASN A 73 -4.96 -6.49 9.02
N THR A 74 -4.37 -5.63 8.19
CA THR A 74 -4.05 -4.23 8.54
C THR A 74 -4.98 -3.22 7.88
N VAL A 75 -5.90 -3.68 7.03
CA VAL A 75 -6.93 -2.85 6.42
C VAL A 75 -8.12 -2.77 7.38
N SER A 76 -8.49 -1.58 7.83
CA SER A 76 -9.70 -1.41 8.64
C SER A 76 -10.96 -1.58 7.79
N GLU A 77 -12.09 -1.88 8.43
CA GLU A 77 -13.39 -2.06 7.75
C GLU A 77 -13.76 -0.87 6.87
N GLU A 78 -13.61 0.36 7.39
CA GLU A 78 -13.86 1.59 6.64
C GLU A 78 -12.98 1.67 5.37
N GLN A 79 -11.72 1.28 5.47
CA GLN A 79 -10.78 1.33 4.34
C GLN A 79 -11.06 0.21 3.35
N TRP A 80 -11.50 -0.96 3.82
CA TRP A 80 -11.96 -2.05 2.98
C TRP A 80 -13.13 -1.62 2.11
N GLU A 81 -14.19 -1.09 2.72
CA GLU A 81 -15.40 -0.64 2.02
C GLU A 81 -15.09 0.43 0.98
N ARG A 82 -14.24 1.40 1.34
CA ARG A 82 -13.90 2.51 0.46
C ARG A 82 -13.01 2.08 -0.71
N ARG A 83 -11.98 1.25 -0.47
CA ARG A 83 -10.84 1.08 -1.41
C ARG A 83 -10.70 -0.27 -2.05
N PHE A 84 -11.34 -1.30 -1.49
CA PHE A 84 -11.09 -2.69 -1.89
C PHE A 84 -12.36 -3.48 -2.21
N ALA A 85 -13.52 -3.09 -1.68
CA ALA A 85 -14.79 -3.80 -1.89
C ALA A 85 -15.18 -3.93 -3.38
N GLY A 86 -14.78 -2.97 -4.23
CA GLY A 86 -15.04 -3.00 -5.68
C GLY A 86 -14.04 -3.82 -6.50
N ALA A 87 -13.12 -4.57 -5.87
CA ALA A 87 -12.02 -5.28 -6.52
C ALA A 87 -11.12 -4.38 -7.41
N ARG A 88 -11.16 -3.06 -7.17
CA ARG A 88 -10.37 -2.06 -7.88
C ARG A 88 -9.88 -1.01 -6.91
N PHE A 89 -8.60 -0.67 -7.01
CA PHE A 89 -7.97 0.41 -6.27
C PHE A 89 -7.89 1.65 -7.16
N VAL A 90 -8.53 2.74 -6.73
CA VAL A 90 -8.65 3.97 -7.52
C VAL A 90 -7.57 4.96 -7.10
N MET A 91 -6.84 5.47 -8.09
CA MET A 91 -5.93 6.61 -8.00
C MET A 91 -6.58 7.80 -8.71
N GLU A 92 -7.10 8.78 -7.96
CA GLU A 92 -7.69 9.98 -8.57
C GLU A 92 -6.62 10.93 -9.15
N GLU A 93 -5.40 10.87 -8.64
CA GLU A 93 -4.26 11.65 -9.14
C GLU A 93 -3.01 10.77 -9.26
N SER A 94 -2.03 11.23 -10.04
CA SER A 94 -0.73 10.58 -10.09
C SER A 94 -0.01 10.74 -8.76
N PHE A 95 0.68 9.70 -8.32
CA PHE A 95 1.47 9.68 -7.09
C PHE A 95 2.93 9.39 -7.40
N GLY A 96 3.82 10.31 -7.01
CA GLY A 96 5.26 10.10 -7.05
C GLY A 96 5.69 9.16 -5.93
N VAL A 97 6.26 8.01 -6.28
CA VAL A 97 6.85 7.07 -5.33
C VAL A 97 8.14 7.69 -4.78
N PRO A 98 8.34 7.75 -3.45
CA PRO A 98 9.56 8.31 -2.86
C PRO A 98 10.82 7.58 -3.35
N GLU A 99 11.74 8.33 -3.95
CA GLU A 99 12.99 7.78 -4.52
C GLU A 99 13.85 7.14 -3.43
N GLU A 100 13.81 7.65 -2.20
CA GLU A 100 14.59 7.15 -1.08
C GLU A 100 14.21 5.72 -0.69
N LEU A 101 13.03 5.25 -1.11
CA LEU A 101 12.58 3.88 -0.87
C LEU A 101 13.11 2.91 -1.93
N PHE A 102 13.15 3.30 -3.21
CA PHE A 102 13.38 2.36 -4.32
C PHE A 102 14.57 2.70 -5.21
N GLY A 103 15.33 3.75 -4.87
CA GLY A 103 16.53 4.19 -5.59
C GLY A 103 16.29 4.75 -6.99
N GLU A 104 15.03 4.86 -7.41
CA GLU A 104 14.64 5.39 -8.72
C GLU A 104 13.34 6.18 -8.57
N SER A 105 13.25 7.30 -9.30
CA SER A 105 12.01 8.07 -9.41
C SER A 105 10.97 7.28 -10.19
N ARG A 106 9.80 7.07 -9.59
CA ARG A 106 8.67 6.38 -10.22
C ARG A 106 7.39 7.16 -9.97
N GLU A 107 6.47 7.07 -10.90
CA GLU A 107 5.15 7.67 -10.78
C GLU A 107 4.08 6.62 -11.04
N ILE A 108 3.17 6.47 -10.08
CA ILE A 108 1.93 5.75 -10.25
C ILE A 108 0.94 6.72 -10.89
N LYS A 109 0.38 6.38 -12.05
CA LYS A 109 -0.56 7.26 -12.75
C LYS A 109 -1.94 7.26 -12.10
N ALA A 110 -2.72 8.30 -12.37
CA ALA A 110 -4.15 8.28 -12.10
C ALA A 110 -4.82 7.16 -12.91
N GLY A 111 -5.77 6.46 -12.31
CA GLY A 111 -6.39 5.31 -12.93
C GLY A 111 -7.13 4.41 -11.95
N SER A 112 -7.57 3.27 -12.46
CA SER A 112 -8.24 2.26 -11.66
C SER A 112 -7.56 0.91 -11.87
N TYR A 113 -6.97 0.39 -10.82
CA TYR A 113 -6.09 -0.78 -10.85
C TYR A 113 -6.80 -1.99 -10.26
N PRO A 114 -6.65 -3.19 -10.84
CA PRO A 114 -7.27 -4.39 -10.29
C PRO A 114 -6.69 -4.71 -8.91
N VAL A 115 -7.55 -5.23 -8.03
CA VAL A 115 -7.16 -5.78 -6.73
C VAL A 115 -7.35 -7.29 -6.76
N GLU A 116 -6.25 -8.02 -6.62
CA GLU A 116 -6.27 -9.48 -6.56
C GLU A 116 -6.08 -9.96 -5.11
N ALA A 117 -7.00 -10.78 -4.61
CA ALA A 117 -6.85 -11.39 -3.29
C ALA A 117 -5.91 -12.60 -3.37
N MET A 118 -4.76 -12.54 -2.69
CA MET A 118 -3.74 -13.59 -2.68
C MET A 118 -3.41 -13.99 -1.24
N GLY A 119 -4.13 -14.97 -0.71
CA GLY A 119 -3.95 -15.43 0.68
C GLY A 119 -4.15 -14.28 1.68
N ASN A 120 -3.06 -13.85 2.32
CA ASN A 120 -3.03 -12.76 3.32
C ASN A 120 -2.88 -11.36 2.71
N TYR A 121 -2.72 -11.25 1.39
CA TYR A 121 -2.45 -10.00 0.70
C TYR A 121 -3.58 -9.61 -0.25
N LEU A 122 -3.73 -8.30 -0.45
CA LEU A 122 -4.39 -7.71 -1.62
C LEU A 122 -3.29 -7.18 -2.51
N ARG A 123 -3.15 -7.75 -3.70
CA ARG A 123 -2.19 -7.31 -4.71
C ARG A 123 -2.81 -6.23 -5.57
N ILE A 124 -2.09 -5.13 -5.72
CA ILE A 124 -2.37 -4.07 -6.68
C ILE A 124 -1.14 -3.96 -7.57
N SER A 125 -1.31 -4.10 -8.87
CA SER A 125 -0.26 -3.90 -9.87
C SER A 125 -0.53 -2.61 -10.62
N PHE A 126 0.43 -1.68 -10.61
CA PHE A 126 0.37 -0.35 -11.21
C PHE A 126 1.10 -0.27 -12.54
#